data_AF-A0A961GJ29-F1
#
_entry.id   AF-A0A961GJ29-F1
#
_cell.length_a   1.000
_cell.length_b   1.000
_cell.length_c   1.000
_cell.angle_alpha   90.00
_cell.angle_beta   90.00
_cell.angle_gamma   90.00
#
_symmetry.space_group_name_H-M   'P 1'
#
loop_
_entity.id
_entity.type
_entity.pdbx_description
1 polymer ?
#
loop_
_entity_poly.entity_id
_entity_poly.type
_entity_poly.pdbx_seq_one_letter_code
_entity_poly.pdbx_strand_id
1 'polypeptide(L)'
;MTKLTLADIADTRAYERERPAFLAEIIALKKQRRIHVGPIVTFVFENRATIRFQIQEMARVERLSTDEAIEHELETYNPLIPEP
;
A
#
# COMPACT_ATOMS: atom_id res chain seq x y z
N MET A 1 -14.15 2.96 4.00
CA MET A 1 -13.12 2.45 4.94
C MET A 1 -12.40 3.63 5.58
N THR A 2 -11.78 3.48 6.75
CA THR A 2 -10.96 4.57 7.33
C THR A 2 -9.73 4.82 6.44
N LYS A 3 -9.37 6.09 6.21
CA LYS A 3 -8.17 6.51 5.48
C LYS A 3 -6.91 6.28 6.33
N LEU A 4 -5.76 6.09 5.69
CA LEU A 4 -4.48 5.87 6.38
C LEU A 4 -3.98 7.20 6.96
N THR A 5 -3.25 7.10 8.05
CA THR A 5 -2.59 8.21 8.75
C THR A 5 -1.12 7.87 8.94
N LEU A 6 -0.30 8.84 9.37
CA LEU A 6 1.10 8.61 9.71
C LEU A 6 1.29 7.45 10.70
N ALA A 7 0.37 7.30 11.66
CA ALA A 7 0.41 6.22 12.66
C ALA A 7 0.25 4.81 12.06
N ASP A 8 -0.25 4.71 10.82
CA ASP A 8 -0.38 3.43 10.11
C ASP A 8 0.89 3.04 9.34
N ILE A 9 1.83 3.98 9.15
CA ILE A 9 3.05 3.77 8.36
C ILE A 9 4.20 3.45 9.32
N ALA A 10 4.82 2.29 9.14
CA ALA A 10 5.95 1.89 9.97
C ALA A 10 7.21 2.65 9.57
N ASP A 11 8.13 2.86 10.51
CA ASP A 11 9.46 3.34 10.17
C ASP A 11 10.18 2.33 9.25
N THR A 12 11.16 2.79 8.47
CA THR A 12 11.82 1.94 7.47
C THR A 12 12.41 0.67 8.09
N ARG A 13 12.96 0.77 9.31
CA ARG A 13 13.62 -0.36 9.97
C ARG A 13 12.62 -1.41 10.46
N ALA A 14 11.49 -1.00 11.01
CA ALA A 14 10.41 -1.90 11.40
C ALA A 14 9.78 -2.53 10.16
N TYR A 15 9.52 -1.72 9.12
CA TYR A 15 8.98 -2.22 7.86
C TYR A 15 9.87 -3.30 7.24
N GLU A 16 11.18 -3.10 7.15
CA GLU A 16 12.11 -4.11 6.58
C GLU A 16 12.05 -5.45 7.32
N ARG A 17 11.73 -5.47 8.63
CA ARG A 17 11.57 -6.73 9.39
C ARG A 17 10.29 -7.47 9.03
N GLU A 18 9.17 -6.75 8.86
CA GLU A 18 7.87 -7.36 8.56
C GLU A 18 7.60 -7.54 7.06
N ARG A 19 8.34 -6.82 6.21
CA ARG A 19 8.13 -6.74 4.77
C ARG A 19 7.98 -8.10 4.08
N PRO A 20 8.82 -9.13 4.34
CA PRO A 20 8.65 -10.41 3.67
C PRO A 20 7.28 -11.06 3.94
N ALA A 21 6.81 -10.98 5.18
CA ALA A 21 5.51 -11.52 5.57
C ALA A 21 4.36 -10.66 5.00
N PHE A 22 4.49 -9.34 5.09
CA PHE A 22 3.47 -8.43 4.60
C PHE A 22 3.35 -8.50 3.06
N LEU A 23 4.47 -8.62 2.33
CA LEU A 23 4.46 -8.86 0.88
C LEU A 23 3.70 -10.14 0.52
N ALA A 24 3.93 -11.24 1.25
CA ALA A 24 3.23 -12.50 0.99
C ALA A 24 1.71 -12.37 1.20
N GLU A 25 1.30 -11.67 2.25
CA GLU A 25 -0.11 -11.35 2.52
C GLU A 25 -0.72 -10.52 1.38
N ILE A 26 -0.03 -9.47 0.93
CA ILE A 26 -0.51 -8.60 -0.14
C ILE A 26 -0.60 -9.33 -1.49
N ILE A 27 0.33 -10.23 -1.81
CA ILE A 27 0.24 -11.08 -3.00
C ILE A 27 -1.01 -11.96 -2.93
N ALA A 28 -1.26 -12.61 -1.79
CA ALA A 28 -2.44 -13.46 -1.60
C ALA A 28 -3.74 -12.64 -1.71
N LEU A 29 -3.76 -11.46 -1.11
CA LEU A 29 -4.90 -10.54 -1.16
C LEU A 29 -5.16 -10.02 -2.58
N LYS A 30 -4.12 -9.56 -3.29
CA LYS A 30 -4.24 -9.09 -4.68
C LYS A 30 -4.68 -10.21 -5.62
N LYS A 31 -4.34 -11.47 -5.36
CA LYS A 31 -4.83 -12.62 -6.15
C LYS A 31 -6.35 -12.74 -6.12
N GLN A 32 -6.98 -12.53 -4.97
CA GLN A 32 -8.44 -12.58 -4.82
C GLN A 32 -9.14 -11.34 -5.40
N ARG A 33 -8.41 -10.25 -5.59
CA ARG A 33 -8.91 -8.95 -6.05
C ARG A 33 -8.56 -8.66 -7.50
N ARG A 34 -8.08 -9.67 -8.23
CA ARG A 34 -7.63 -9.57 -9.61
C ARG A 34 -8.72 -10.03 -10.56
N ILE A 35 -9.06 -9.18 -11.53
CA ILE A 35 -9.96 -9.52 -12.63
C ILE A 35 -9.20 -9.38 -13.94
N HIS A 36 -9.20 -10.44 -14.75
CA HIS A 36 -8.66 -10.40 -16.10
C HIS A 36 -9.74 -9.90 -17.07
N VAL A 37 -9.37 -8.98 -17.96
CA VAL A 37 -10.23 -8.48 -19.03
C VAL A 37 -9.54 -8.75 -20.36
N GLY A 38 -9.91 -9.88 -20.95
CA GLY A 38 -9.21 -10.41 -22.12
C GLY A 38 -7.78 -10.87 -21.78
N PRO A 39 -6.91 -10.99 -22.80
CA PRO A 39 -5.59 -11.61 -22.64
C PRO A 39 -4.50 -10.68 -22.08
N ILE A 40 -4.70 -9.36 -22.11
CA ILE A 40 -3.63 -8.38 -21.85
C ILE A 40 -3.96 -7.35 -20.75
N VAL A 41 -5.23 -7.20 -20.36
CA VAL A 41 -5.64 -6.24 -19.33
C VAL A 41 -6.01 -6.97 -18.05
N THR A 42 -5.54 -6.44 -16.92
CA THR A 42 -5.87 -6.96 -15.59
C THR A 42 -6.19 -5.80 -14.66
N PHE A 43 -7.33 -5.86 -14.00
CA PHE A 43 -7.69 -4.95 -12.92
C PHE A 43 -7.33 -5.58 -11.58
N VAL A 44 -6.79 -4.79 -10.67
CA VAL A 44 -6.65 -5.15 -9.26
C VAL A 44 -7.44 -4.13 -8.46
N PHE A 45 -8.43 -4.60 -7.72
CA PHE A 45 -9.22 -3.72 -6.85
C PHE A 45 -8.43 -3.43 -5.58
N GLU A 46 -8.11 -2.17 -5.34
CA GLU A 46 -7.36 -1.76 -4.16
C GLU A 46 -8.25 -1.80 -2.89
N ASN A 47 -7.59 -1.84 -1.73
CA ASN A 47 -8.20 -1.65 -0.42
C ASN A 47 -7.18 -1.00 0.53
N ARG A 48 -7.58 -0.76 1.79
CA ARG A 48 -6.70 -0.14 2.77
C ARG A 48 -5.34 -0.85 2.93
N ALA A 49 -5.31 -2.18 2.92
CA ALA A 49 -4.08 -2.95 3.12
C ALA A 49 -3.14 -2.86 1.89
N THR A 50 -3.69 -2.98 0.69
CA THR A 50 -2.90 -2.89 -0.54
C THR A 50 -2.35 -1.47 -0.76
N ILE A 51 -3.11 -0.45 -0.38
CA ILE A 51 -2.64 0.94 -0.38
C ILE A 51 -1.58 1.19 0.69
N ARG A 52 -1.76 0.68 1.92
CA ARG A 52 -0.73 0.77 2.98
C ARG A 52 0.60 0.17 2.52
N PHE A 53 0.54 -1.00 1.89
CA PHE A 53 1.72 -1.65 1.33
C PHE A 53 2.38 -0.79 0.25
N GLN A 54 1.59 -0.16 -0.64
CA GLN A 54 2.12 0.71 -1.68
C GLN A 54 2.88 1.91 -1.10
N ILE A 55 2.30 2.59 -0.11
CA ILE A 55 2.94 3.73 0.58
C ILE A 55 4.24 3.30 1.27
N GLN A 56 4.24 2.15 1.96
CA GLN A 56 5.44 1.63 2.61
C GLN A 56 6.55 1.25 1.62
N GLU A 57 6.20 0.67 0.47
CA GLU A 57 7.19 0.41 -0.59
C GLU A 57 7.75 1.69 -1.19
N MET A 58 6.92 2.73 -1.40
CA MET A 58 7.39 4.05 -1.86
C MET A 58 8.37 4.66 -0.85
N ALA A 59 7.98 4.72 0.42
CA ALA A 59 8.84 5.23 1.50
C ALA A 59 10.18 4.48 1.57
N ARG A 60 10.18 3.16 1.39
CA ARG A 60 11.40 2.33 1.41
C ARG A 60 12.29 2.56 0.19
N VAL A 61 11.73 2.57 -1.02
CA VAL A 61 12.48 2.71 -2.27
C VAL A 61 13.09 4.11 -2.37
N GLU A 62 12.33 5.14 -2.00
CA GLU A 62 12.75 6.54 -2.09
C GLU A 62 13.45 7.05 -0.82
N ARG A 63 13.51 6.21 0.22
CA ARG A 63 14.11 6.53 1.54
C ARG A 63 13.44 7.74 2.20
N LEU A 64 12.12 7.83 2.05
CA LEU A 64 11.30 8.84 2.73
C LEU A 64 11.31 8.53 4.23
N SER A 65 11.74 9.49 5.02
CA SER A 65 11.92 9.33 6.47
C SER A 65 11.41 10.51 7.30
N THR A 66 10.88 11.55 6.65
CA THR A 66 10.24 12.68 7.32
C THR A 66 8.73 12.54 7.24
N ASP A 67 8.03 13.03 8.25
CA ASP A 67 6.57 12.97 8.31
C ASP A 67 5.95 13.69 7.11
N GLU A 68 6.50 14.82 6.68
CA GLU A 68 5.99 15.58 5.53
C GLU A 68 6.07 14.79 4.22
N ALA A 69 7.12 13.99 4.05
CA ALA A 69 7.28 13.16 2.86
C ALA A 69 6.28 11.99 2.86
N ILE A 70 6.02 11.39 4.03
CA ILE A 70 5.03 10.31 4.16
C ILE A 70 3.60 10.88 4.03
N GLU A 71 3.34 12.08 4.54
CA GLU A 71 2.05 12.78 4.39
C GLU A 71 1.73 12.98 2.91
N HIS A 72 2.71 13.36 2.09
CA HIS A 72 2.52 13.51 0.65
C HIS A 72 2.11 12.19 -0.05
N GLU A 73 2.73 11.08 0.33
CA GLU A 73 2.34 9.76 -0.16
C GLU A 73 0.93 9.39 0.33
N LEU A 74 0.61 9.66 1.59
CA LEU A 74 -0.73 9.44 2.15
C LEU A 74 -1.78 10.23 1.37
N GLU A 75 -1.56 11.51 1.09
CA GLU A 75 -2.45 12.35 0.28
C GLU A 75 -2.65 11.80 -1.13
N THR A 76 -1.58 11.29 -1.75
CA THR A 76 -1.60 10.75 -3.11
C THR A 76 -2.39 9.45 -3.20
N TYR A 77 -2.22 8.54 -2.23
CA TYR A 77 -2.76 7.18 -2.31
C TYR A 77 -4.06 6.96 -1.52
N ASN A 78 -4.35 7.75 -0.48
CA ASN A 78 -5.61 7.65 0.28
C ASN A 78 -6.88 7.77 -0.59
N PRO A 79 -6.93 8.58 -1.66
CA PRO A 79 -8.09 8.63 -2.57
C PRO A 79 -8.43 7.28 -3.20
N LEU A 80 -7.46 6.36 -3.32
CA LEU A 80 -7.67 5.02 -3.88
C LEU A 80 -8.28 4.03 -2.88
N ILE A 81 -8.38 4.39 -1.59
CA ILE A 81 -9.03 3.57 -0.58
C ILE A 81 -10.55 3.69 -0.75
N PRO A 82 -11.28 2.58 -1.00
CA PRO A 82 -12.72 2.61 -1.20
C PRO A 82 -13.49 3.16 0.00
N GLU A 83 -14.50 3.97 -0.30
CA GLU A 83 -15.49 4.49 0.65
C GLU A 83 -16.80 3.67 0.53
N PRO A 84 -17.57 3.52 1.63
CA PRO A 84 -18.86 2.84 1.59
C PRO A 84 -19.88 3.55 0.71
#